data_AF-A0A975LBJ9-F1
#
_entry.id   AF-A0A975LBJ9-F1
#
_cell.length_a   1.000
_cell.length_b   1.000
_cell.length_c   1.000
_cell.angle_alpha   90.00
_cell.angle_beta   90.00
_cell.angle_gamma   90.00
#
_symmetry.space_group_name_H-M   'P 1'
#
loop_
_entity.id
_entity.type
_entity.pdbx_description
1 polymer ?
#
loop_
_entity_poly.entity_id
_entity_poly.type
_entity_poly.pdbx_seq_one_letter_code
_entity_poly.pdbx_strand_id
1 'polypeptide(L)'
;MLGDRADHRFASTALERSATPEDAVVAIARGIALHVTEDTQRGRLALEFAAHATRHGPTAAAVTRTRRAQRETVTALVTELTERHGVRFTAGPETVALTLHCLTNGLSMEHLADPEAVDARAVEDTLITALAGFTARPRHEETP
;
A
#
# COMPACT_ATOMS: atom_id res chain seq x y z
N MET A 1 8.81 -7.76 13.09
CA MET A 1 8.37 -6.34 13.07
C MET A 1 9.48 -5.36 12.65
N LEU A 2 10.59 -5.83 12.06
CA LEU A 2 11.66 -5.00 11.48
C LEU A 2 11.40 -4.66 10.00
N GLY A 3 10.71 -5.53 9.25
CA GLY A 3 10.33 -5.34 7.84
C GLY A 3 9.48 -4.08 7.63
N ASP A 4 8.30 -3.97 8.27
CA ASP A 4 7.39 -2.82 8.05
C ASP A 4 8.06 -1.45 8.25
N ARG A 5 9.00 -1.34 9.20
CA ARG A 5 9.75 -0.10 9.45
C ARG A 5 10.89 0.13 8.46
N ALA A 6 11.47 -0.93 7.90
CA ALA A 6 12.47 -0.82 6.84
C ALA A 6 11.79 -0.45 5.50
N ASP A 7 10.66 -1.08 5.20
CA ASP A 7 9.87 -0.86 3.99
C ASP A 7 9.28 0.56 3.95
N HIS A 8 8.72 1.03 5.08
CA HIS A 8 8.28 2.42 5.22
C HIS A 8 9.44 3.40 5.02
N ARG A 9 10.62 3.12 5.58
CA ARG A 9 11.79 3.98 5.40
C ARG A 9 12.24 4.02 3.94
N PHE A 10 12.19 2.90 3.24
CA PHE A 10 12.52 2.85 1.83
C PHE A 10 11.53 3.67 1.00
N ALA A 11 10.22 3.49 1.23
CA ALA A 11 9.18 4.26 0.58
C ALA A 11 9.29 5.76 0.90
N SER A 12 9.54 6.14 2.16
CA SER A 12 9.70 7.55 2.56
C SER A 12 10.94 8.18 1.93
N THR A 13 12.09 7.49 1.88
CA THR A 13 13.30 8.00 1.20
C THR A 13 13.14 8.08 -0.32
N ALA A 14 12.33 7.22 -0.92
CA ALA A 14 11.98 7.35 -2.34
C ALA A 14 11.05 8.56 -2.57
N LEU A 15 10.10 8.76 -1.66
CA LEU A 15 9.18 9.90 -1.67
C LEU A 15 9.88 11.25 -1.45
N GLU A 16 10.90 11.30 -0.60
CA GLU A 16 11.77 12.46 -0.37
C GLU A 16 12.55 12.88 -1.62
N ARG A 17 12.91 11.92 -2.48
CA ARG A 17 13.67 12.15 -3.71
C ARG A 17 12.79 12.46 -4.93
N SER A 18 11.47 12.35 -4.78
CA SER A 18 10.52 12.57 -5.87
C SER A 18 10.38 14.07 -6.14
N ALA A 19 10.50 14.48 -7.40
CA ALA A 19 10.41 15.89 -7.80
C ALA A 19 8.97 16.30 -8.13
N THR A 20 8.13 15.35 -8.54
CA THR A 20 6.75 15.56 -8.95
C THR A 20 5.78 14.64 -8.19
N PRO A 21 4.48 14.99 -8.13
CA PRO A 21 3.45 14.12 -7.55
C PRO A 21 3.37 12.75 -8.24
N GLU A 22 3.56 12.72 -9.56
CA GLU A 22 3.58 11.50 -10.36
C GLU A 22 4.77 10.60 -9.99
N ASP A 23 5.97 11.18 -9.87
CA ASP A 23 7.18 10.46 -9.44
C ASP A 23 6.99 9.86 -8.04
N ALA A 24 6.35 10.62 -7.15
CA ALA A 24 6.06 10.21 -5.78
C ALA A 24 5.10 9.00 -5.73
N VAL A 25 4.05 9.01 -6.57
CA VAL A 25 3.13 7.87 -6.72
C VAL A 25 3.85 6.63 -7.25
N VAL A 26 4.68 6.79 -8.29
CA VAL A 26 5.47 5.69 -8.86
C VAL A 26 6.44 5.11 -7.84
N ALA A 27 7.14 5.97 -7.08
CA ALA A 27 8.08 5.56 -6.05
C ALA A 27 7.42 4.70 -4.95
N ILE A 28 6.24 5.10 -4.48
CA ILE A 28 5.47 4.34 -3.49
C ILE A 28 5.00 3.00 -4.10
N ALA A 29 4.42 3.04 -5.30
CA ALA A 29 3.91 1.85 -5.97
C ALA A 29 5.02 0.80 -6.18
N ARG A 30 6.19 1.23 -6.66
CA ARG A 30 7.36 0.35 -6.83
C ARG A 30 7.85 -0.24 -5.52
N GLY A 31 7.95 0.58 -4.46
CA GLY A 31 8.38 0.10 -3.14
C GLY A 31 7.46 -1.00 -2.60
N ILE A 32 6.15 -0.83 -2.76
CA ILE A 32 5.16 -1.85 -2.36
C ILE A 32 5.25 -3.07 -3.28
N ALA A 33 5.44 -2.89 -4.59
CA ALA A 33 5.52 -4.00 -5.55
C ALA A 33 6.71 -4.93 -5.30
N LEU A 34 7.88 -4.37 -5.00
CA LEU A 34 9.04 -5.14 -4.56
C LEU A 34 8.72 -5.90 -3.26
N HIS A 35 8.07 -5.24 -2.31
CA HIS A 35 7.68 -5.90 -1.06
C HIS A 35 6.75 -7.10 -1.28
N VAL A 36 5.76 -6.96 -2.17
CA VAL A 36 4.79 -8.01 -2.50
C VAL A 36 5.46 -9.23 -3.13
N THR A 37 6.46 -9.01 -3.99
CA THR A 37 7.03 -10.05 -4.85
C THR A 37 8.32 -10.67 -4.31
N GLU A 38 9.10 -9.93 -3.53
CA GLU A 38 10.38 -10.42 -2.99
C GLU A 38 10.23 -11.13 -1.63
N ASP A 39 9.21 -10.80 -0.83
CA ASP A 39 8.98 -11.39 0.50
C ASP A 39 7.72 -12.29 0.54
N THR A 40 7.74 -13.32 -0.31
CA THR A 40 6.64 -14.31 -0.40
C THR A 40 6.42 -15.09 0.90
N GLN A 41 7.47 -15.29 1.71
CA GLN A 41 7.37 -15.93 3.02
C GLN A 41 6.47 -15.12 3.96
N ARG A 42 6.66 -13.80 4.00
CA ARG A 42 5.81 -12.92 4.82
C ARG A 42 4.35 -12.96 4.38
N GLY A 43 4.09 -12.99 3.08
CA GLY A 43 2.74 -13.14 2.52
C GLY A 43 2.06 -14.43 3.02
N ARG A 44 2.75 -15.57 2.94
CA ARG A 44 2.26 -16.87 3.42
C ARG A 44 1.98 -16.86 4.93
N LEU A 45 2.92 -16.37 5.74
CA LEU A 45 2.74 -16.27 7.19
C LEU A 45 1.57 -15.35 7.56
N ALA A 46 1.42 -14.22 6.87
CA ALA A 46 0.31 -13.30 7.11
C ALA A 46 -1.06 -13.95 6.83
N LEU A 47 -1.14 -14.81 5.81
CA LEU A 47 -2.32 -15.61 5.50
C LEU A 47 -2.60 -16.67 6.59
N GLU A 48 -1.58 -17.44 6.96
CA GLU A 48 -1.69 -18.47 8.00
C GLU A 48 -2.14 -17.88 9.35
N PHE A 49 -1.53 -16.77 9.77
CA PHE A 49 -1.91 -16.09 11.02
C PHE A 49 -3.31 -15.50 10.96
N ALA A 50 -3.71 -14.93 9.82
CA ALA A 50 -5.08 -14.43 9.65
C ALA A 50 -6.09 -15.57 9.75
N ALA A 51 -5.88 -16.68 9.04
CA ALA A 51 -6.74 -17.85 9.10
C ALA A 51 -6.77 -18.49 10.50
N HIS A 52 -5.63 -18.56 11.18
CA HIS A 52 -5.53 -19.10 12.52
C HIS A 52 -6.26 -18.22 13.56
N ALA A 53 -6.12 -16.90 13.47
CA ALA A 53 -6.76 -15.93 14.36
C ALA A 53 -8.30 -15.98 14.33
N THR A 54 -8.91 -16.35 13.20
CA THR A 54 -10.38 -16.53 13.13
C THR A 54 -10.89 -17.68 13.99
N ARG A 55 -10.02 -18.65 14.32
CA ARG A 55 -10.38 -19.86 15.06
C ARG A 55 -9.85 -19.87 16.50
N HIS A 56 -8.87 -19.02 16.82
CA HIS A 56 -8.18 -19.01 18.12
C HIS A 56 -8.06 -17.59 18.68
N GLY A 57 -8.90 -17.28 19.67
CA GLY A 57 -9.00 -15.93 20.27
C GLY A 57 -7.69 -15.27 20.73
N PRO A 58 -6.72 -15.98 21.33
CA PRO A 58 -5.46 -15.37 21.77
C PRO A 58 -4.60 -14.80 20.64
N THR A 59 -4.65 -15.35 19.44
CA THR A 59 -3.86 -14.88 18.29
C THR A 59 -4.54 -13.72 17.56
N ALA A 60 -5.87 -13.55 17.71
CA ALA A 60 -6.63 -12.46 17.12
C ALA A 60 -6.16 -11.07 17.58
N ALA A 61 -5.78 -10.92 18.86
CA ALA A 61 -5.29 -9.66 19.39
C ALA A 61 -3.94 -9.26 18.80
N ALA A 62 -3.04 -10.23 18.59
CA ALA A 62 -1.74 -9.99 17.98
C ALA A 62 -1.88 -9.60 16.50
N VAL A 63 -2.70 -10.35 15.74
CA VAL A 63 -2.99 -10.04 14.32
C VAL A 63 -3.64 -8.66 14.19
N THR A 64 -4.63 -8.34 15.03
CA THR A 64 -5.29 -7.03 15.00
C THR A 64 -4.31 -5.88 15.20
N ARG A 65 -3.40 -6.02 16.17
CA ARG A 65 -2.36 -5.01 16.45
C ARG A 65 -1.41 -4.82 15.28
N THR A 66 -0.91 -5.92 14.71
CA THR A 66 -0.04 -5.87 13.52
C THR A 66 -0.75 -5.21 12.34
N ARG A 67 -1.99 -5.60 12.05
CA ARG A 67 -2.78 -5.03 10.95
C ARG A 67 -3.06 -3.54 11.17
N ARG A 68 -3.26 -3.10 12.41
CA ARG A 68 -3.42 -1.67 12.74
C ARG A 68 -2.12 -0.90 12.50
N ALA A 69 -0.99 -1.40 12.99
CA ALA A 69 0.31 -0.76 12.79
C ALA A 69 0.69 -0.66 11.30
N GLN A 70 0.38 -1.68 10.51
CA GLN A 70 0.55 -1.66 9.05
C GLN A 70 -0.30 -0.58 8.40
N ARG A 71 -1.58 -0.47 8.78
CA ARG A 71 -2.44 0.61 8.25
C ARG A 71 -1.96 1.99 8.66
N GLU A 72 -1.55 2.18 9.92
CA GLU A 72 -0.99 3.46 10.40
C GLU A 72 0.26 3.86 9.58
N THR A 73 1.09 2.89 9.23
CA THR A 73 2.28 3.06 8.38
C THR A 73 1.88 3.53 6.98
N VAL A 74 0.87 2.91 6.36
CA VAL A 74 0.38 3.33 5.04
C VAL A 74 -0.33 4.69 5.11
N THR A 75 -1.09 4.96 6.16
CA THR A 75 -1.72 6.28 6.37
C THR A 75 -0.67 7.38 6.42
N ALA A 76 0.44 7.18 7.14
CA ALA A 76 1.53 8.15 7.19
C ALA A 76 2.10 8.46 5.79
N LEU A 77 2.34 7.43 4.97
CA LEU A 77 2.81 7.60 3.59
C LEU A 77 1.81 8.37 2.71
N VAL A 78 0.51 8.06 2.83
CA VAL A 78 -0.55 8.75 2.07
C VAL A 78 -0.67 10.22 2.50
N THR A 79 -0.57 10.49 3.81
CA THR A 79 -0.54 11.85 4.35
C THR A 79 0.66 12.61 3.81
N GLU A 80 1.85 12.02 3.84
CA GLU A 80 3.07 12.64 3.32
C GLU A 80 2.96 12.96 1.82
N LEU A 81 2.35 12.07 1.04
CA LEU A 81 2.05 12.30 -0.38
C LEU A 81 1.09 13.49 -0.59
N THR A 82 0.11 13.64 0.28
CA THR A 82 -0.88 14.74 0.23
C THR A 82 -0.27 16.08 0.67
N GLU A 83 0.52 16.08 1.73
CA GLU A 83 1.10 17.27 2.35
C GLU A 83 2.32 17.80 1.59
N ARG A 84 3.24 16.91 1.20
CA ARG A 84 4.50 17.31 0.54
C ARG A 84 4.33 17.53 -0.96
N HIS A 85 3.60 16.64 -1.62
CA HIS A 85 3.48 16.63 -3.08
C HIS A 85 2.15 17.18 -3.57
N GLY A 86 1.27 17.61 -2.67
CA GLY A 86 0.00 18.23 -3.04
C GLY A 86 -0.99 17.30 -3.74
N VAL A 87 -0.75 15.98 -3.72
CA VAL A 87 -1.70 14.99 -4.28
C VAL A 87 -3.04 15.17 -3.57
N ARG A 88 -4.12 15.23 -4.34
CA ARG A 88 -5.48 15.34 -3.82
C ARG A 88 -6.21 14.05 -4.08
N PHE A 89 -6.56 13.35 -3.01
CA PHE A 89 -7.43 12.18 -3.08
C PHE A 89 -8.90 12.57 -2.88
N THR A 90 -9.80 11.80 -3.47
CA THR A 90 -11.25 11.90 -3.30
C THR A 90 -11.74 11.38 -1.94
N ALA A 91 -10.87 10.69 -1.20
CA ALA A 91 -11.12 10.15 0.12
C ALA A 91 -10.01 10.56 1.10
N GLY A 92 -10.32 10.49 2.40
CA GLY A 92 -9.35 10.76 3.47
C GLY A 92 -8.19 9.74 3.50
N PRO A 93 -7.04 10.11 4.09
CA PRO A 93 -5.83 9.26 4.12
C PRO A 93 -6.07 7.86 4.67
N GLU A 94 -6.91 7.71 5.69
CA GLU A 94 -7.22 6.43 6.31
C GLU A 94 -7.97 5.47 5.37
N THR A 95 -8.88 5.99 4.55
CA THR A 95 -9.65 5.20 3.57
C THR A 95 -8.77 4.76 2.42
N VAL A 96 -7.91 5.66 1.92
CA VAL A 96 -6.93 5.32 0.88
C VAL A 96 -5.95 4.27 1.42
N ALA A 97 -5.44 4.45 2.64
CA ALA A 97 -4.54 3.50 3.28
C ALA A 97 -5.16 2.13 3.54
N LEU A 98 -6.43 2.08 3.97
CA LEU A 98 -7.17 0.83 4.10
C LEU A 98 -7.30 0.13 2.75
N THR A 99 -7.61 0.88 1.68
CA THR A 99 -7.73 0.31 0.34
C THR A 99 -6.41 -0.27 -0.14
N LEU A 100 -5.31 0.50 -0.04
CA LEU A 100 -3.97 0.03 -0.40
C LEU A 100 -3.56 -1.19 0.42
N HIS A 101 -3.88 -1.23 1.71
CA HIS A 101 -3.61 -2.38 2.56
C HIS A 101 -4.35 -3.64 2.07
N CYS A 102 -5.65 -3.53 1.79
CA CYS A 102 -6.45 -4.62 1.25
C CYS A 102 -5.93 -5.09 -0.11
N LEU A 103 -5.64 -4.14 -1.00
CA LEU A 103 -5.13 -4.40 -2.34
C LEU A 103 -3.76 -5.12 -2.30
N THR A 104 -2.84 -4.62 -1.48
CA THR A 104 -1.50 -5.22 -1.29
C THR A 104 -1.61 -6.66 -0.77
N ASN A 105 -2.49 -6.90 0.22
CA ASN A 105 -2.73 -8.26 0.70
C ASN A 105 -3.29 -9.18 -0.39
N GLY A 106 -4.21 -8.68 -1.21
CA GLY A 106 -4.75 -9.41 -2.36
C GLY A 106 -3.66 -9.74 -3.37
N LEU A 107 -2.87 -8.74 -3.78
CA LEU A 107 -1.77 -8.90 -4.73
C LEU A 107 -0.70 -9.86 -4.22
N SER A 108 -0.39 -9.88 -2.93
CA SER A 108 0.47 -10.91 -2.35
C SER A 108 -0.10 -12.33 -2.50
N MET A 109 -1.42 -12.50 -2.37
CA MET A 109 -2.04 -13.82 -2.57
C MET A 109 -2.07 -14.22 -4.05
N GLU A 110 -2.38 -13.28 -4.95
CA GLU A 110 -2.37 -13.52 -6.39
C GLU A 110 -0.96 -13.84 -6.90
N HIS A 111 0.07 -13.09 -6.47
CA HIS A 111 1.48 -13.40 -6.80
C HIS A 111 1.92 -14.78 -6.26
N LEU A 112 1.45 -15.18 -5.08
CA LEU A 112 1.73 -16.50 -4.54
C LEU A 112 1.09 -17.63 -5.37
N ALA A 113 -0.03 -17.36 -6.03
CA ALA A 113 -0.77 -18.33 -6.84
C ALA A 113 -0.25 -18.38 -8.29
N ASP A 114 0.05 -17.22 -8.88
CA ASP A 114 0.53 -17.06 -10.25
C ASP A 114 1.60 -15.95 -10.31
N PRO A 115 2.86 -16.29 -9.96
CA PRO A 115 3.94 -15.30 -9.93
C PRO A 115 4.36 -14.81 -11.31
N GLU A 116 4.00 -15.53 -12.38
CA GLU A 116 4.30 -15.13 -13.76
C GLU A 116 3.31 -14.08 -14.25
N ALA A 117 2.01 -14.23 -13.97
CA ALA A 117 1.00 -13.24 -14.34
C ALA A 117 0.99 -12.02 -13.43
N VAL A 118 1.32 -12.19 -12.14
CA VAL A 118 1.31 -11.12 -11.14
C VAL A 118 2.74 -10.83 -10.68
N ASP A 119 3.57 -10.39 -11.62
CA ASP A 119 4.95 -9.98 -11.35
C ASP A 119 5.03 -8.57 -10.70
N ALA A 120 6.25 -8.11 -10.40
CA ALA A 120 6.46 -6.81 -9.75
C ALA A 120 5.90 -5.65 -10.58
N ARG A 121 5.93 -5.76 -11.92
CA ARG A 121 5.42 -4.72 -12.81
C ARG A 121 3.90 -4.69 -12.78
N ALA A 122 3.24 -5.84 -12.84
CA ALA A 122 1.78 -5.95 -12.73
C ALA A 122 1.27 -5.39 -11.39
N VAL A 123 2.00 -5.64 -10.31
CA VAL A 123 1.70 -5.07 -8.98
C VAL A 123 1.90 -3.55 -8.97
N GLU A 124 3.01 -3.03 -9.51
CA GLU A 124 3.29 -1.59 -9.63
C GLU A 124 2.18 -0.88 -10.44
N ASP A 125 1.84 -1.40 -11.62
CA ASP A 125 0.81 -0.86 -12.51
C ASP A 125 -0.58 -0.85 -11.84
N THR A 126 -0.91 -1.91 -11.08
CA THR A 126 -2.18 -2.00 -10.34
C THR A 126 -2.26 -0.94 -9.24
N LEU A 127 -1.17 -0.70 -8.51
CA LEU A 127 -1.13 0.30 -7.44
C LEU A 127 -1.20 1.73 -8.00
N ILE A 128 -0.47 2.01 -9.10
CA ILE A 128 -0.56 3.30 -9.80
C ILE A 128 -1.99 3.54 -10.27
N THR A 129 -2.62 2.55 -10.88
CA THR A 129 -4.01 2.63 -11.35
C THR A 129 -4.98 2.90 -10.21
N ALA A 130 -4.83 2.20 -9.08
CA ALA A 130 -5.67 2.40 -7.91
C ALA A 130 -5.50 3.82 -7.32
N LEU A 131 -4.26 4.28 -7.16
CA LEU A 131 -3.96 5.63 -6.66
C LEU A 131 -4.50 6.71 -7.61
N ALA A 132 -4.32 6.56 -8.92
CA ALA A 132 -4.88 7.44 -9.92
C ALA A 132 -6.41 7.49 -9.85
N GLY A 133 -7.09 6.36 -9.63
CA GLY A 133 -8.53 6.30 -9.41
C GLY A 133 -9.00 7.05 -8.16
N PHE A 134 -8.16 7.14 -7.13
CA PHE A 134 -8.42 7.98 -5.97
C PHE A 134 -8.09 9.46 -6.18
N THR A 135 -7.27 9.82 -7.16
CA THR A 135 -6.94 11.24 -7.37
C THR A 135 -8.16 12.04 -7.82
N ALA A 136 -8.42 13.16 -7.14
CA ALA A 136 -9.50 14.05 -7.50
C ALA A 136 -9.20 14.68 -8.87
N ARG A 137 -10.12 14.52 -9.82
CA ARG A 137 -10.04 15.26 -11.08
C ARG A 137 -10.28 16.74 -10.79
N PRO A 138 -9.49 17.68 -11.34
CA PRO A 138 -9.82 19.09 -11.24
C PRO A 138 -11.22 19.32 -11.84
N ARG A 139 -12.11 19.97 -11.08
CA ARG A 139 -13.37 20.48 -11.65
C ARG A 139 -12.98 21.60 -12.60
N HIS A 140 -13.32 21.48 -13.88
CA HIS A 140 -13.37 22.65 -14.75
C HIS A 140 -14.45 23.58 -14.19
N GLU A 141 -14.08 24.81 -13.83
CA GLU A 141 -15.06 25.87 -13.68
C GLU A 141 -15.66 26.12 -15.06
N GLU A 142 -16.92 25.70 -15.25
CA GLU A 142 -17.72 26.21 -16.37
C GLU A 142 -17.86 27.72 -16.14
N THR A 143 -17.12 28.49 -16.93
CA THR A 143 -17.28 29.95 -16.97
C THR A 143 -18.62 30.23 -17.65
N PRO A 144 -19.54 30.97 -17.03
CA PRO A 144 -20.81 31.35 -17.65
C PRO A 144 -20.63 32.28 -18.85
#